data_AF-A0AAN6PZJ5-F1
#
_entry.id   AF-A0AAN6PZJ5-F1
#
_cell.length_a   1.000
_cell.length_b   1.000
_cell.length_c   1.000
_cell.angle_alpha   90.00
_cell.angle_beta   90.00
_cell.angle_gamma   90.00
#
_symmetry.space_group_name_H-M   'P 1'
#
loop_
_entity.id
_entity.type
_entity.pdbx_description
1 polymer ?
#
loop_
_entity_poly.entity_id
_entity_poly.type
_entity_poly.pdbx_seq_one_letter_code
_entity_poly.pdbx_strand_id
1 'polypeptide(L)'
;MRLALFIKRKPLFPQTLHPLSRRTFSAANPLSAASPLNPDQPEPPPPSPENATSPEHTHIAATPPNNPLIYPPSPSPHHTDLPSFLAHASRTNLDPASTVYVGTHFEYTAIQSLSRYGLVLRRVGGVSDGGIDLLGTWPSLPLPPPPSSSSSALSGQGSPLLRVLAQCKAVQRPRPHLIRELEGAFAAAPVGWRGRSGVVGLLVTEKPATKGIREALGRSQWPMGFVACSRDGRVEQLLWNRRAEEEGLEGVEVRLKYLEDAGRDLVLTRKGKALAPFVEGRQVEG
;
A
#
# COMPACT_ATOMS: atom_id res chain seq x y z
N MET A 1 -12.92 -1.77 7.56
CA MET A 1 -13.01 -2.22 6.14
C MET A 1 -14.38 -1.87 5.62
N ARG A 2 -14.49 -0.93 4.69
CA ARG A 2 -15.75 -0.72 3.97
C ARG A 2 -16.00 -1.93 3.08
N LEU A 3 -16.93 -2.78 3.49
CA LEU A 3 -17.35 -3.97 2.77
C LEU A 3 -18.59 -3.58 1.96
N ALA A 4 -18.55 -3.67 0.63
CA ALA A 4 -19.78 -3.69 -0.15
C ALA A 4 -20.48 -5.03 0.16
N LEU A 5 -21.44 -5.00 1.09
CA LEU A 5 -22.21 -6.16 1.53
C LEU A 5 -23.28 -6.52 0.49
N PHE A 6 -23.28 -7.78 0.05
CA PHE A 6 -24.40 -8.36 -0.67
C PHE A 6 -25.17 -9.30 0.28
N ILE A 7 -26.43 -8.97 0.55
CA ILE A 7 -27.36 -9.77 1.35
C ILE A 7 -27.97 -10.85 0.44
N LYS A 8 -27.70 -12.12 0.72
CA LYS A 8 -28.56 -13.24 0.28
C LYS A 8 -29.26 -13.80 1.51
N ARG A 9 -30.57 -13.57 1.61
CA ARG A 9 -31.49 -14.21 2.58
C ARG A 9 -31.77 -15.66 2.14
N LYS A 10 -31.86 -16.58 3.11
CA LYS A 10 -32.72 -17.79 3.17
C LYS A 10 -32.35 -18.65 4.41
N PRO A 11 -33.20 -19.60 4.87
CA PRO A 11 -34.34 -19.40 5.77
C PRO A 11 -34.11 -20.02 7.18
N LEU A 12 -35.08 -19.81 8.07
CA LEU A 12 -35.13 -20.20 9.50
C LEU A 12 -35.29 -21.72 9.77
N PHE A 13 -34.85 -22.08 11.00
CA PHE A 13 -35.27 -23.15 11.94
C PHE A 13 -34.30 -24.32 12.21
N PRO A 14 -34.35 -24.98 13.39
CA PRO A 14 -34.64 -24.49 14.75
C PRO A 14 -33.47 -24.70 15.73
N GLN A 15 -33.65 -24.13 16.92
CA GLN A 15 -32.74 -24.12 18.06
C GLN A 15 -32.70 -25.45 18.83
N THR A 16 -31.54 -25.78 19.38
CA THR A 16 -31.42 -26.62 20.58
C THR A 16 -30.48 -25.94 21.57
N LEU A 17 -30.93 -25.86 22.81
CA LEU A 17 -30.39 -25.08 23.91
C LEU A 17 -29.53 -25.93 24.87
N HIS A 18 -28.51 -25.25 25.43
CA HIS A 18 -27.85 -25.46 26.75
C HIS A 18 -26.92 -26.67 26.99
N PRO A 19 -26.04 -26.64 28.02
CA PRO A 19 -25.74 -25.56 28.98
C PRO A 19 -24.26 -25.17 29.14
N LEU A 20 -24.10 -24.04 29.85
CA LEU A 20 -22.90 -23.46 30.45
C LEU A 20 -22.12 -24.46 31.33
N SER A 21 -20.80 -24.38 31.30
CA SER A 21 -19.99 -24.75 32.47
C SER A 21 -18.93 -23.69 32.75
N ARG A 22 -19.15 -22.98 33.86
CA ARG A 22 -18.17 -22.19 34.58
C ARG A 22 -17.10 -23.12 35.13
N ARG A 23 -15.82 -22.76 34.96
CA ARG A 23 -14.81 -23.01 36.00
C ARG A 23 -13.92 -21.78 36.17
N THR A 24 -13.94 -21.31 37.41
CA THR A 24 -13.10 -20.28 38.04
C THR A 24 -11.83 -20.90 38.61
N PHE A 25 -10.91 -20.01 39.05
CA PHE A 25 -9.67 -20.21 39.82
C PHE A 25 -8.44 -20.61 38.98
N SER A 26 -7.23 -20.09 39.20
CA SER A 26 -6.64 -19.47 40.40
C SER A 26 -5.50 -18.50 40.03
N ALA A 27 -5.27 -17.55 40.93
CA ALA A 27 -4.15 -16.61 40.96
C ALA A 27 -2.80 -17.28 41.28
N ALA A 28 -1.71 -16.67 40.82
CA ALA A 28 -0.45 -16.51 41.57
C ALA A 28 0.50 -15.54 40.84
N ASN A 29 0.67 -14.34 41.40
CA ASN A 29 1.88 -13.53 41.24
C ASN A 29 2.98 -14.14 42.13
N PRO A 30 4.25 -13.88 41.79
CA PRO A 30 5.14 -13.36 42.82
C PRO A 30 5.84 -12.06 42.42
N LEU A 31 5.88 -11.14 43.39
CA LEU A 31 6.69 -9.92 43.43
C LEU A 31 8.13 -10.22 43.88
N SER A 32 9.00 -9.27 43.53
CA SER A 32 10.18 -8.79 44.28
C SER A 32 11.57 -9.24 43.80
N ALA A 33 12.37 -8.27 43.36
CA ALA A 33 13.54 -7.82 44.14
C ALA A 33 14.06 -6.47 43.60
N ALA A 34 13.88 -5.42 44.41
CA ALA A 34 14.56 -4.13 44.26
C ALA A 34 15.97 -4.23 44.87
N SER A 35 16.95 -3.57 44.25
CA SER A 35 18.31 -3.44 44.79
C SER A 35 18.45 -2.19 45.67
N PRO A 36 19.33 -2.19 46.69
CA PRO A 36 19.32 -1.23 47.78
C PRO A 36 20.10 0.07 47.51
N LEU A 37 19.65 1.12 48.18
CA LEU A 37 20.25 2.46 48.30
C LEU A 37 21.53 2.41 49.13
N ASN A 38 22.59 3.08 48.67
CA ASN A 38 23.83 3.32 49.41
C ASN A 38 23.79 4.76 49.98
N PRO A 39 23.88 4.97 51.31
CA PRO A 39 23.90 6.30 51.91
C PRO A 39 25.34 6.70 52.27
N ASP A 40 25.97 7.55 51.45
CA ASP A 40 27.04 8.48 51.86
C ASP A 40 27.67 9.14 50.62
N GLN A 41 27.13 10.29 50.18
CA GLN A 41 27.90 11.34 49.51
C GLN A 41 27.25 12.72 49.76
N PRO A 42 28.02 13.75 50.16
CA PRO A 42 27.48 15.09 50.42
C PRO A 42 27.10 15.83 49.13
N GLU A 43 25.96 16.52 49.18
CA GLU A 43 25.32 17.26 48.09
C GLU A 43 26.09 18.56 47.77
N PRO A 44 26.38 18.88 46.50
CA PRO A 44 27.04 20.14 46.14
C PRO A 44 26.03 21.33 46.14
N PRO A 45 26.46 22.54 46.56
CA PRO A 45 25.57 23.69 46.69
C PRO A 45 25.17 24.32 45.34
N PRO A 46 24.03 25.04 45.29
CA PRO A 46 23.50 25.63 44.06
C PRO A 46 24.30 26.86 43.61
N PRO A 47 24.56 27.06 42.30
CA PRO A 47 25.15 28.31 41.83
C PRO A 47 24.10 29.44 41.74
N SER A 48 24.47 30.61 42.30
CA SER A 48 23.78 31.90 42.14
C SER A 48 24.14 32.58 40.79
N PRO A 49 23.38 33.59 40.33
CA PRO A 49 23.26 33.95 38.93
C PRO A 49 24.08 35.20 38.56
N GLU A 50 25.06 35.10 37.65
CA GLU A 50 25.64 36.30 37.03
C GLU A 50 26.06 36.10 35.56
N ASN A 51 25.72 37.14 34.80
CA ASN A 51 26.20 37.58 33.49
C ASN A 51 25.75 36.89 32.18
N ALA A 52 24.85 37.63 31.52
CA ALA A 52 24.54 37.62 30.11
C ALA A 52 25.78 37.90 29.24
N THR A 53 25.94 37.11 28.17
CA THR A 53 26.33 37.63 26.85
C THR A 53 26.09 36.54 25.79
N SER A 54 25.25 36.88 24.80
CA SER A 54 24.95 36.06 23.63
C SER A 54 26.20 35.74 22.80
N PRO A 55 26.19 34.62 22.08
CA PRO A 55 26.54 34.70 20.67
C PRO A 55 25.46 34.09 19.77
N GLU A 56 25.18 34.86 18.73
CA GLU A 56 24.33 34.60 17.59
C GLU A 56 24.81 33.32 16.86
N HIS A 57 24.03 32.24 16.92
CA HIS A 57 24.18 31.11 15.99
C HIS A 57 22.96 31.02 15.11
N THR A 58 23.14 31.54 13.90
CA THR A 58 22.25 31.46 12.75
C THR A 58 21.90 29.99 12.49
N HIS A 59 20.71 29.57 12.91
CA HIS A 59 20.13 28.31 12.45
C HIS A 59 19.76 28.46 10.97
N ILE A 60 20.68 28.09 10.08
CA ILE A 60 20.33 27.80 8.69
C ILE A 60 19.42 26.58 8.74
N ALA A 61 18.12 26.83 8.70
CA ALA A 61 17.10 25.81 8.48
C ALA A 61 17.38 25.15 7.13
N ALA A 62 18.06 24.01 7.15
CA ALA A 62 18.27 23.19 5.98
C ALA A 62 16.88 22.76 5.46
N THR A 63 16.47 23.38 4.35
CA THR A 63 15.32 22.94 3.57
C THR A 63 15.51 21.46 3.24
N PRO A 64 14.56 20.56 3.56
CA PRO A 64 14.71 19.17 3.16
C PRO A 64 14.77 19.15 1.63
N PRO A 65 15.79 18.49 1.02
CA PRO A 65 15.94 18.49 -0.41
C PRO A 65 14.70 17.86 -1.04
N ASN A 66 14.14 18.53 -2.05
CA ASN A 66 13.18 17.98 -2.99
C ASN A 66 13.87 16.85 -3.76
N ASN A 67 14.03 15.70 -3.12
CA ASN A 67 14.79 14.59 -3.67
C ASN A 67 13.89 13.91 -4.71
N PRO A 68 14.24 13.96 -6.02
CA PRO A 68 13.47 13.26 -7.03
C PRO A 68 13.36 11.78 -6.64
N LEU A 69 12.20 11.16 -6.91
CA LEU A 69 12.02 9.73 -6.64
C LEU A 69 13.04 8.94 -7.47
N ILE A 70 14.10 8.44 -6.83
CA ILE A 70 15.09 7.60 -7.47
C ILE A 70 14.53 6.18 -7.50
N TYR A 71 14.24 5.70 -8.71
CA TYR A 71 13.83 4.33 -8.94
C TYR A 71 15.07 3.46 -9.20
N PRO A 72 15.04 2.17 -8.84
CA PRO A 72 16.06 1.24 -9.28
C PRO A 72 16.08 1.17 -10.82
N PRO A 73 17.20 0.72 -11.42
CA PRO A 73 17.29 0.52 -12.86
C PRO A 73 16.24 -0.49 -13.33
N SER A 74 15.90 -0.44 -14.63
CA SER A 74 15.01 -1.43 -15.23
C SER A 74 15.56 -2.84 -14.99
N PRO A 75 14.73 -3.80 -14.55
CA PRO A 75 15.16 -5.18 -14.34
C PRO A 75 15.49 -5.92 -15.65
N SER A 76 15.11 -5.37 -16.81
CA SER A 76 15.40 -5.93 -18.13
C SER A 76 15.86 -4.84 -19.10
N PRO A 77 16.93 -5.10 -19.90
CA PRO A 77 17.34 -4.21 -20.98
C PRO A 77 16.52 -4.43 -22.27
N HIS A 78 15.64 -5.45 -22.31
CA HIS A 78 14.99 -5.88 -23.55
C HIS A 78 13.51 -5.50 -23.66
N HIS A 79 12.87 -5.19 -22.54
CA HIS A 79 11.45 -4.84 -22.50
C HIS A 79 11.15 -3.90 -21.34
N THR A 80 10.22 -2.97 -21.60
CA THR A 80 9.79 -1.94 -20.64
C THR A 80 8.28 -1.87 -20.51
N ASP A 81 7.55 -2.61 -21.33
CA ASP A 81 6.09 -2.65 -21.41
C ASP A 81 5.62 -4.03 -21.91
N LEU A 82 4.30 -4.25 -21.91
CA LEU A 82 3.71 -5.52 -22.35
C LEU A 82 4.05 -5.84 -23.82
N PRO A 83 3.89 -4.91 -24.80
CA PRO A 83 4.22 -5.20 -26.20
C PRO A 83 5.69 -5.60 -26.42
N SER A 84 6.64 -4.85 -25.85
CA SER A 84 8.07 -5.18 -25.96
C SER A 84 8.42 -6.50 -25.27
N PHE A 85 7.77 -6.84 -24.16
CA PHE A 85 7.93 -8.14 -23.51
C PHE A 85 7.42 -9.28 -24.38
N LEU A 86 6.23 -9.16 -24.99
CA LEU A 86 5.69 -10.18 -25.88
C LEU A 86 6.57 -10.39 -27.12
N ALA A 87 7.07 -9.30 -27.71
CA ALA A 87 8.03 -9.37 -28.82
C ALA A 87 9.35 -10.05 -28.41
N HIS A 88 9.86 -9.76 -27.20
CA HIS A 88 11.02 -10.44 -26.65
C HIS A 88 10.77 -11.93 -26.46
N ALA A 89 9.67 -12.30 -25.81
CA ALA A 89 9.30 -13.69 -25.52
C ALA A 89 9.14 -14.51 -26.80
N SER A 90 8.53 -13.92 -27.84
CA SER A 90 8.43 -14.55 -29.16
C SER A 90 9.81 -14.77 -29.78
N ARG A 91 10.67 -13.74 -29.80
CA ARG A 91 12.02 -13.83 -30.40
C ARG A 91 12.93 -14.84 -29.70
N THR A 92 12.79 -15.00 -28.39
CA THR A 92 13.62 -15.92 -27.58
C THR A 92 12.97 -17.29 -27.38
N ASN A 93 11.77 -17.53 -27.93
CA ASN A 93 10.96 -18.72 -27.70
C ASN A 93 10.74 -19.02 -26.20
N LEU A 94 10.48 -17.98 -25.41
CA LEU A 94 10.20 -18.12 -23.98
C LEU A 94 8.87 -18.88 -23.80
N ASP A 95 8.91 -19.98 -23.06
CA ASP A 95 7.74 -20.83 -22.80
C ASP A 95 6.62 -20.02 -22.09
N PRO A 96 5.41 -19.89 -22.70
CA PRO A 96 4.27 -19.21 -22.11
C PRO A 96 3.75 -19.83 -20.81
N ALA A 97 4.11 -21.08 -20.52
CA ALA A 97 3.78 -21.77 -19.26
C ALA A 97 4.84 -21.57 -18.16
N SER A 98 6.01 -21.01 -18.49
CA SER A 98 7.07 -20.75 -17.52
C SER A 98 6.65 -19.70 -16.49
N THR A 99 7.17 -19.83 -15.27
CA THR A 99 6.91 -18.88 -14.18
C THR A 99 7.42 -17.47 -14.52
N VAL A 100 8.52 -17.37 -15.25
CA VAL A 100 9.07 -16.09 -15.73
C VAL A 100 8.10 -15.42 -16.69
N TYR A 101 7.58 -16.16 -17.69
CA TYR A 101 6.61 -15.60 -18.62
C TYR A 101 5.34 -15.16 -17.91
N VAL A 102 4.74 -16.06 -17.11
CA VAL A 102 3.49 -15.80 -16.41
C VAL A 102 3.62 -14.61 -15.45
N GLY A 103 4.69 -14.54 -14.67
CA GLY A 103 4.95 -13.44 -13.74
C GLY A 103 5.16 -12.11 -14.46
N THR A 104 6.08 -12.08 -15.42
CA THR A 104 6.43 -10.84 -16.15
C THR A 104 5.24 -10.31 -16.95
N HIS A 105 4.49 -11.20 -17.63
CA HIS A 105 3.25 -10.83 -18.30
C HIS A 105 2.26 -10.21 -17.32
N PHE A 106 2.02 -10.87 -16.18
CA PHE A 106 1.05 -10.40 -15.19
C PHE A 106 1.41 -9.04 -14.61
N GLU A 107 2.69 -8.79 -14.32
CA GLU A 107 3.19 -7.51 -13.85
C GLU A 107 2.92 -6.38 -14.86
N TYR A 108 3.20 -6.60 -16.15
CA TYR A 108 2.90 -5.61 -17.19
C TYR A 108 1.41 -5.40 -17.41
N THR A 109 0.62 -6.47 -17.38
CA THR A 109 -0.84 -6.38 -17.40
C THR A 109 -1.36 -5.55 -16.22
N ALA A 110 -0.82 -5.75 -15.02
CA ALA A 110 -1.18 -4.98 -13.83
C ALA A 110 -0.84 -3.50 -13.97
N ILE A 111 0.35 -3.15 -14.49
CA ILE A 111 0.73 -1.76 -14.77
C ILE A 111 -0.29 -1.11 -15.73
N GLN A 112 -0.56 -1.74 -16.87
CA GLN A 112 -1.51 -1.21 -17.86
C GLN A 112 -2.93 -1.09 -17.28
N SER A 113 -3.33 -2.04 -16.44
CA SER A 113 -4.66 -2.07 -15.86
C SER A 113 -4.86 -0.97 -14.82
N LEU A 114 -3.85 -0.74 -13.97
CA LEU A 114 -3.87 0.25 -12.89
C LEU A 114 -3.67 1.69 -13.40
N SER A 115 -3.10 1.88 -14.58
CA SER A 115 -3.01 3.22 -15.19
C SER A 115 -4.36 3.86 -15.47
N ARG A 116 -5.40 3.04 -15.77
CA ARG A 116 -6.80 3.47 -15.90
C ARG A 116 -7.44 3.93 -14.59
N TYR A 117 -6.73 3.79 -13.47
CA TYR A 117 -7.13 4.31 -12.15
C TYR A 117 -6.24 5.47 -11.71
N GLY A 118 -5.39 5.97 -12.61
CA GLY A 118 -4.47 7.09 -12.37
C GLY A 118 -3.16 6.72 -11.68
N LEU A 119 -2.83 5.43 -11.59
CA LEU A 119 -1.51 5.01 -11.09
C LEU A 119 -0.47 5.10 -12.20
N VAL A 120 0.71 5.62 -11.86
CA VAL A 120 1.88 5.64 -12.75
C VAL A 120 2.91 4.69 -12.16
N LEU A 121 2.92 3.45 -12.64
CA LEU A 121 3.75 2.37 -12.12
C LEU A 121 4.82 1.97 -13.14
N ARG A 122 5.97 1.53 -12.64
CA ARG A 122 7.02 0.89 -13.41
C ARG A 122 7.39 -0.44 -12.78
N ARG A 123 7.76 -1.41 -13.63
CA ARG A 123 8.30 -2.70 -13.20
C ARG A 123 9.69 -2.51 -12.62
N VAL A 124 9.91 -3.07 -11.44
CA VAL A 124 11.22 -3.12 -10.77
C VAL A 124 11.57 -4.52 -10.26
N GLY A 125 10.61 -5.45 -10.32
CA GLY A 125 10.76 -6.83 -9.84
C GLY A 125 11.88 -7.59 -10.55
N GLY A 126 12.68 -8.31 -9.78
CA GLY A 126 13.92 -8.95 -10.20
C GLY A 126 14.65 -9.60 -9.04
N VAL A 127 15.89 -10.04 -9.28
CA VAL A 127 16.69 -10.66 -8.21
C VAL A 127 16.93 -9.64 -7.09
N SER A 128 16.62 -10.02 -5.85
CA SER A 128 16.83 -9.20 -4.64
C SER A 128 15.95 -7.93 -4.53
N ASP A 129 14.77 -7.94 -5.13
CA ASP A 129 13.80 -6.83 -5.06
C ASP A 129 13.05 -6.68 -3.72
N GLY A 130 13.29 -7.59 -2.77
CA GLY A 130 12.63 -7.59 -1.46
C GLY A 130 11.12 -7.84 -1.53
N GLY A 131 10.63 -8.43 -2.63
CA GLY A 131 9.22 -8.71 -2.87
C GLY A 131 8.44 -7.54 -3.48
N ILE A 132 9.12 -6.50 -3.96
CA ILE A 132 8.50 -5.37 -4.67
C ILE A 132 8.61 -5.60 -6.18
N ASP A 133 7.47 -5.85 -6.83
CA ASP A 133 7.44 -6.05 -8.28
C ASP A 133 7.27 -4.73 -9.03
N LEU A 134 6.48 -3.80 -8.47
CA LEU A 134 6.17 -2.50 -9.08
C LEU A 134 6.42 -1.34 -8.11
N LEU A 135 6.87 -0.21 -8.66
CA LEU A 135 7.00 1.06 -7.93
C LEU A 135 6.40 2.20 -8.73
N GLY A 136 5.85 3.20 -8.05
CA GLY A 136 5.27 4.34 -8.74
C GLY A 136 4.57 5.35 -7.85
N THR A 137 3.67 6.12 -8.45
CA THR A 137 2.89 7.16 -7.78
C THR A 137 1.42 7.08 -8.17
N TRP A 138 0.58 7.68 -7.34
CA TRP A 138 -0.85 7.82 -7.58
C TRP A 138 -1.28 9.30 -7.58
N PRO A 139 -0.98 10.05 -8.66
CA PRO A 139 -1.19 11.49 -8.73
C PRO A 139 -2.64 11.96 -8.65
N SER A 140 -3.60 11.11 -9.04
CA SER A 140 -5.02 11.47 -9.05
C SER A 140 -5.65 11.63 -7.66
N LEU A 141 -4.88 11.44 -6.59
CA LEU A 141 -5.30 11.60 -5.21
C LEU A 141 -4.67 12.88 -4.63
N PRO A 142 -5.45 13.95 -4.37
CA PRO A 142 -4.92 15.08 -3.63
C PRO A 142 -4.71 14.67 -2.17
N LEU A 143 -3.45 14.62 -1.74
CA LEU A 143 -3.06 14.44 -0.34
C LEU A 143 -3.33 15.74 0.44
N PRO A 144 -3.69 15.64 1.73
CA PRO A 144 -3.75 16.81 2.60
C PRO A 144 -2.36 17.47 2.70
N PRO A 145 -2.28 18.81 2.81
CA PRO A 145 -1.02 19.50 3.04
C PRO A 145 -0.41 19.02 4.37
N PRO A 146 0.93 18.88 4.44
CA PRO A 146 1.58 18.49 5.68
C PRO A 146 1.29 19.53 6.79
N PRO A 147 1.15 19.10 8.05
CA PRO A 147 0.74 19.96 9.16
C PRO A 147 1.75 21.08 9.50
N SER A 148 2.95 21.07 8.90
CA SER A 148 4.05 21.99 9.18
C SER A 148 4.30 23.08 8.13
N SER A 149 3.50 23.18 7.06
CA SER A 149 3.67 24.24 6.05
C SER A 149 2.66 25.38 6.23
N SER A 150 2.80 26.15 7.31
CA SER A 150 2.32 27.53 7.31
C SER A 150 3.28 28.37 6.47
N SER A 151 2.75 29.05 5.45
CA SER A 151 3.44 29.96 4.52
C SER A 151 4.37 29.34 3.46
N SER A 152 3.83 29.07 2.27
CA SER A 152 4.35 29.60 0.99
C SER A 152 3.51 29.06 -0.17
N ALA A 153 2.45 29.78 -0.52
CA ALA A 153 1.65 29.52 -1.72
C ALA A 153 2.32 30.10 -3.01
N LEU A 154 3.66 30.21 -3.03
CA LEU A 154 4.39 30.96 -4.09
C LEU A 154 5.60 30.22 -4.67
N SER A 155 5.77 28.93 -4.42
CA SER A 155 6.60 28.10 -5.30
C SER A 155 5.68 27.07 -5.93
N GLY A 156 5.88 26.72 -7.21
CA GLY A 156 5.15 25.65 -7.91
C GLY A 156 5.42 24.26 -7.31
N GLN A 157 5.14 24.10 -6.02
CA GLN A 157 5.34 22.93 -5.18
C GLN A 157 4.25 21.93 -5.52
N GLY A 158 4.63 20.89 -6.26
CA GLY A 158 3.75 19.81 -6.64
C GLY A 158 3.02 19.25 -5.42
N SER A 159 1.69 19.12 -5.54
CA SER A 159 0.86 18.48 -4.52
C SER A 159 1.51 17.19 -4.03
N PRO A 160 1.48 16.89 -2.72
CA PRO A 160 2.04 15.64 -2.21
C PRO A 160 1.43 14.46 -2.97
N LEU A 161 2.29 13.61 -3.55
CA LEU A 161 1.90 12.47 -4.38
C LEU A 161 1.95 11.20 -3.54
N LEU A 162 0.87 10.40 -3.54
CA LEU A 162 0.88 9.10 -2.87
C LEU A 162 1.85 8.18 -3.60
N ARG A 163 2.88 7.69 -2.92
CA ARG A 163 3.79 6.69 -3.49
C ARG A 163 3.19 5.31 -3.37
N VAL A 164 3.46 4.47 -4.36
CA VAL A 164 2.92 3.11 -4.44
C VAL A 164 4.06 2.12 -4.59
N LEU A 165 4.12 1.15 -3.69
CA LEU A 165 4.83 -0.11 -3.93
C LEU A 165 3.79 -1.20 -4.17
N ALA A 166 4.05 -2.11 -5.09
CA ALA A 166 3.14 -3.20 -5.37
C ALA A 166 3.87 -4.52 -5.50
N GLN A 167 3.19 -5.56 -5.04
CA GLN A 167 3.58 -6.95 -5.25
C GLN A 167 2.51 -7.62 -6.12
N CYS A 168 2.95 -8.27 -7.20
CA CYS A 168 2.13 -8.98 -8.16
C CYS A 168 2.28 -10.49 -7.94
N LYS A 169 1.16 -11.18 -7.74
CA LYS A 169 1.15 -12.65 -7.60
C LYS A 169 0.07 -13.27 -8.49
N ALA A 170 0.52 -13.94 -9.54
CA ALA A 170 -0.32 -14.76 -10.42
C ALA A 170 -0.68 -16.09 -9.73
N VAL A 171 -1.63 -16.05 -8.79
CA VAL A 171 -2.02 -17.20 -7.97
C VAL A 171 -3.52 -17.48 -8.07
N GLN A 172 -3.88 -18.77 -8.14
CA GLN A 172 -5.28 -19.18 -8.22
C GLN A 172 -6.06 -19.03 -6.90
N ARG A 173 -5.36 -19.00 -5.76
CA ARG A 173 -5.99 -18.84 -4.44
C ARG A 173 -5.15 -17.93 -3.53
N PRO A 174 -5.44 -16.63 -3.49
CA PRO A 174 -4.78 -15.69 -2.59
C PRO A 174 -5.00 -16.08 -1.11
N ARG A 175 -3.90 -16.16 -0.34
CA ARG A 175 -3.91 -16.58 1.07
C ARG A 175 -3.34 -15.49 1.98
N PRO A 176 -3.72 -15.46 3.27
CA PRO A 176 -3.30 -14.43 4.22
C PRO A 176 -1.79 -14.18 4.33
N HIS A 177 -0.95 -15.19 4.04
CA HIS A 177 0.51 -15.01 4.10
C HIS A 177 1.02 -13.95 3.11
N LEU A 178 0.35 -13.75 1.97
CA LEU A 178 0.73 -12.74 0.97
C LEU A 178 0.64 -11.32 1.52
N ILE A 179 -0.29 -11.07 2.44
CA ILE A 179 -0.36 -9.77 3.13
C ILE A 179 0.87 -9.59 4.02
N ARG A 180 1.27 -10.62 4.77
CA ARG A 180 2.46 -10.58 5.65
C ARG A 180 3.76 -10.46 4.86
N GLU A 181 3.82 -11.09 3.69
CA GLU A 181 4.93 -10.94 2.75
C GLU A 181 5.05 -9.48 2.28
N LEU A 182 3.93 -8.88 1.86
CA LEU A 182 3.88 -7.47 1.47
C LEU A 182 4.20 -6.51 2.63
N GLU A 183 3.85 -6.84 3.89
CA GLU A 183 4.31 -6.08 5.07
C GLU A 183 5.84 -6.03 5.15
N GLY A 184 6.51 -7.15 4.84
CA GLY A 184 7.97 -7.22 4.77
C GLY A 184 8.57 -6.35 3.66
N ALA A 185 7.87 -6.22 2.52
CA ALA A 185 8.33 -5.45 1.38
C ALA A 185 8.49 -3.94 1.68
N PHE A 186 7.76 -3.39 2.66
CA PHE A 186 7.95 -1.99 3.09
C PHE A 186 9.38 -1.72 3.58
N ALA A 187 10.08 -2.71 4.16
CA ALA A 187 11.47 -2.56 4.57
C ALA A 187 12.42 -2.43 3.37
N ALA A 188 12.06 -2.99 2.22
CA ALA A 188 12.80 -2.92 0.97
C ALA A 188 12.46 -1.68 0.13
N ALA A 189 11.54 -0.83 0.60
CA ALA A 189 11.17 0.40 -0.12
C ALA A 189 12.40 1.28 -0.40
N PRO A 190 12.42 2.01 -1.55
CA PRO A 190 13.52 2.90 -1.91
C PRO A 190 13.86 3.93 -0.83
N VAL A 191 15.09 4.41 -0.84
CA VAL A 191 15.54 5.47 0.06
C VAL A 191 14.66 6.72 -0.14
N GLY A 192 14.22 7.34 0.95
CA GLY A 192 13.27 8.46 0.92
C GLY A 192 11.78 8.06 0.91
N TRP A 193 11.48 6.78 0.70
CA TRP A 193 10.12 6.23 0.86
C TRP A 193 9.95 5.58 2.24
N ARG A 194 11.08 5.27 2.88
CA ARG A 194 11.13 4.67 4.22
C ARG A 194 10.59 5.66 5.24
N GLY A 195 9.33 5.47 5.58
CA GLY A 195 8.55 6.29 6.49
C GLY A 195 7.11 5.78 6.46
N ARG A 196 6.39 5.85 7.58
CA ARG A 196 5.01 5.34 7.63
C ARG A 196 4.04 6.18 6.78
N SER A 197 4.45 7.38 6.38
CA SER A 197 3.61 8.35 5.69
C SER A 197 3.93 8.51 4.19
N GLY A 198 2.89 8.74 3.40
CA GLY A 198 2.94 9.01 1.96
C GLY A 198 3.23 7.80 1.09
N VAL A 199 3.08 6.58 1.60
CA VAL A 199 3.30 5.33 0.87
C VAL A 199 2.16 4.34 1.12
N VAL A 200 1.63 3.75 0.05
CA VAL A 200 0.69 2.62 0.11
C VAL A 200 1.29 1.38 -0.55
N GLY A 201 1.10 0.22 0.06
CA GLY A 201 1.46 -1.08 -0.49
C GLY A 201 0.25 -1.74 -1.15
N LEU A 202 0.38 -2.23 -2.38
CA LEU A 202 -0.70 -2.94 -3.08
C LEU A 202 -0.33 -4.40 -3.32
N LEU A 203 -1.18 -5.33 -2.87
CA LEU A 203 -1.11 -6.72 -3.30
C LEU A 203 -2.03 -6.89 -4.52
N VAL A 204 -1.45 -7.19 -5.68
CA VAL A 204 -2.17 -7.40 -6.94
C VAL A 204 -2.18 -8.90 -7.26
N THR A 205 -3.36 -9.47 -7.45
CA THR A 205 -3.51 -10.90 -7.78
C THR A 205 -4.56 -11.13 -8.86
N GLU A 206 -4.55 -12.30 -9.48
CA GLU A 206 -5.55 -12.66 -10.51
C GLU A 206 -6.96 -12.90 -9.97
N LYS A 207 -7.09 -13.17 -8.67
CA LYS A 207 -8.35 -13.63 -8.08
C LYS A 207 -8.81 -12.70 -6.95
N PRO A 208 -10.13 -12.56 -6.75
CA PRO A 208 -10.66 -11.78 -5.64
C PRO A 208 -10.13 -12.21 -4.27
N ALA A 209 -10.07 -11.25 -3.35
CA ALA A 209 -9.65 -11.47 -1.99
C ALA A 209 -10.51 -12.55 -1.31
N THR A 210 -9.86 -13.48 -0.62
CA THR A 210 -10.55 -14.41 0.28
C THR A 210 -10.93 -13.71 1.59
N LYS A 211 -11.77 -14.34 2.42
CA LYS A 211 -12.08 -13.84 3.78
C LYS A 211 -10.79 -13.62 4.58
N GLY A 212 -9.87 -14.58 4.53
CA GLY A 212 -8.59 -14.49 5.23
C GLY A 212 -7.70 -13.34 4.73
N ILE A 213 -7.67 -13.07 3.43
CA ILE A 213 -6.97 -11.89 2.89
C ILE A 213 -7.56 -10.61 3.46
N ARG A 214 -8.90 -10.47 3.45
CA ARG A 214 -9.57 -9.29 3.98
C ARG A 214 -9.25 -9.07 5.45
N GLU A 215 -9.34 -10.11 6.25
CA GLU A 215 -9.01 -10.05 7.68
C GLU A 215 -7.55 -9.70 7.93
N ALA A 216 -6.61 -10.28 7.19
CA ALA A 216 -5.20 -9.95 7.30
C ALA A 216 -4.92 -8.48 6.90
N LEU A 217 -5.46 -8.05 5.76
CA LEU A 217 -5.36 -6.67 5.28
C LEU A 217 -5.89 -5.67 6.32
N GLY A 218 -7.03 -5.97 6.94
CA GLY A 218 -7.64 -5.13 7.97
C GLY A 218 -6.88 -5.05 9.29
N ARG A 219 -6.08 -6.07 9.64
CA ARG A 219 -5.24 -6.09 10.86
C ARG A 219 -3.88 -5.44 10.67
N SER A 220 -3.41 -5.35 9.43
CA SER A 220 -2.09 -4.78 9.15
C SER A 220 -1.97 -3.34 9.65
N GLN A 221 -0.81 -3.01 10.20
CA GLN A 221 -0.48 -1.66 10.65
C GLN A 221 0.10 -0.80 9.53
N TRP A 222 0.38 -1.40 8.37
CA TRP A 222 0.89 -0.71 7.19
C TRP A 222 -0.27 -0.18 6.32
N PRO A 223 -0.11 0.96 5.64
CA PRO A 223 -1.07 1.46 4.66
C PRO A 223 -1.13 0.53 3.45
N MET A 224 -2.19 -0.27 3.32
CA MET A 224 -2.25 -1.33 2.32
C MET A 224 -3.56 -1.41 1.56
N GLY A 225 -3.45 -1.86 0.32
CA GLY A 225 -4.55 -2.23 -0.55
C GLY A 225 -4.40 -3.61 -1.17
N PHE A 226 -5.50 -4.10 -1.72
CA PHE A 226 -5.60 -5.34 -2.48
C PHE A 226 -6.31 -5.06 -3.80
N VAL A 227 -5.77 -5.62 -4.88
CA VAL A 227 -6.34 -5.53 -6.22
C VAL A 227 -6.52 -6.93 -6.79
N ALA A 228 -7.73 -7.24 -7.26
CA ALA A 228 -7.95 -8.36 -8.17
C ALA A 228 -7.93 -7.83 -9.60
N CYS A 229 -6.93 -8.23 -10.37
CA CYS A 229 -6.77 -7.90 -11.77
C CYS A 229 -6.68 -9.22 -12.55
N SER A 230 -7.66 -9.52 -13.38
CA SER A 230 -7.66 -10.73 -14.19
C SER A 230 -6.51 -10.72 -15.21
N ARG A 231 -6.26 -11.89 -15.81
CA ARG A 231 -5.17 -12.09 -16.78
C ARG A 231 -5.34 -11.28 -18.07
N ASP A 232 -6.57 -10.99 -18.46
CA ASP A 232 -6.95 -10.09 -19.56
C ASP A 232 -6.90 -8.60 -19.16
N GLY A 233 -6.51 -8.29 -17.92
CA GLY A 233 -6.34 -6.93 -17.44
C GLY A 233 -7.64 -6.28 -16.98
N ARG A 234 -8.70 -7.02 -16.66
CA ARG A 234 -9.89 -6.45 -16.02
C ARG A 234 -9.67 -6.34 -14.52
N VAL A 235 -9.89 -5.15 -13.95
CA VAL A 235 -9.83 -4.99 -12.49
C VAL A 235 -11.20 -5.28 -11.90
N GLU A 236 -11.28 -6.36 -11.12
CA GLU A 236 -12.52 -6.91 -10.57
C GLU A 236 -12.78 -6.50 -9.12
N GLN A 237 -11.73 -6.09 -8.41
CA GLN A 237 -11.82 -5.68 -7.01
C GLN A 237 -10.68 -4.72 -6.65
N LEU A 238 -11.01 -3.64 -5.94
CA LEU A 238 -10.06 -2.85 -5.16
C LEU A 238 -10.54 -2.78 -3.72
N LEU A 239 -9.62 -2.98 -2.77
CA LEU A 239 -9.86 -2.85 -1.34
C LEU A 239 -8.67 -2.16 -0.69
N TRP A 240 -8.88 -1.51 0.45
CA TRP A 240 -7.80 -0.99 1.27
C TRP A 240 -8.17 -0.98 2.75
N ASN A 241 -7.16 -0.88 3.61
CA ASN A 241 -7.34 -0.80 5.05
C ASN A 241 -7.41 0.66 5.53
N ARG A 242 -7.74 0.82 6.82
CA ARG A 242 -7.86 2.13 7.47
C ARG A 242 -6.57 2.95 7.36
N ARG A 243 -5.42 2.31 7.47
CA ARG A 243 -4.11 2.97 7.39
C ARG A 243 -3.90 3.60 6.01
N ALA A 244 -4.35 2.96 4.93
CA ALA A 244 -4.31 3.56 3.60
C ALA A 244 -5.27 4.75 3.43
N GLU A 245 -6.39 4.77 4.15
CA GLU A 245 -7.29 5.94 4.19
C GLU A 245 -6.55 7.14 4.81
N GLU A 246 -5.85 6.93 5.92
CA GLU A 246 -5.05 7.93 6.62
C GLU A 246 -3.92 8.51 5.75
N GLU A 247 -3.43 7.75 4.76
CA GLU A 247 -2.39 8.18 3.82
C GLU A 247 -2.91 8.90 2.55
N GLY A 248 -4.23 9.08 2.41
CA GLY A 248 -4.81 9.86 1.32
C GLY A 248 -5.94 9.17 0.55
N LEU A 249 -6.28 7.92 0.87
CA LEU A 249 -7.47 7.25 0.31
C LEU A 249 -8.77 7.60 1.03
N GLU A 250 -8.75 8.49 2.02
CA GLU A 250 -9.96 8.93 2.70
C GLU A 250 -10.99 9.56 1.73
N GLY A 251 -12.21 9.03 1.82
CA GLY A 251 -13.34 9.47 1.00
C GLY A 251 -13.29 8.98 -0.45
N VAL A 252 -12.29 8.17 -0.83
CA VAL A 252 -12.30 7.41 -2.08
C VAL A 252 -13.27 6.24 -1.92
N GLU A 253 -14.03 5.95 -2.96
CA GLU A 253 -15.03 4.89 -3.00
C GLU A 253 -14.90 4.11 -4.30
N VAL A 254 -14.95 2.79 -4.19
CA VAL A 254 -14.99 1.87 -5.33
C VAL A 254 -16.45 1.65 -5.72
N ARG A 255 -16.81 1.99 -6.96
CA ARG A 255 -18.17 1.83 -7.50
C ARG A 255 -18.14 0.97 -8.76
N LEU A 256 -19.27 0.31 -9.05
CA LEU A 256 -19.48 -0.40 -10.30
C LEU A 256 -20.16 0.54 -11.30
N LYS A 257 -19.60 0.66 -12.49
CA LYS A 257 -20.24 1.25 -13.66
C LYS A 257 -20.65 0.11 -14.59
N TYR A 258 -21.89 0.15 -15.05
CA TYR A 258 -22.39 -0.76 -16.08
C TYR A 258 -22.17 -0.10 -17.44
N LEU A 259 -21.53 -0.81 -18.36
CA LEU A 259 -21.39 -0.41 -19.75
C LEU A 259 -22.31 -1.32 -20.57
N GLU A 260 -23.10 -0.73 -21.47
CA GLU A 260 -24.16 -1.42 -22.19
C GLU A 260 -23.64 -2.63 -22.99
N ASP A 261 -22.38 -2.60 -23.46
CA ASP A 261 -21.78 -3.66 -24.28
C ASP A 261 -20.47 -4.29 -23.74
N ALA A 262 -19.89 -3.78 -22.64
CA ALA A 262 -18.54 -4.19 -22.15
C ALA A 262 -18.54 -4.88 -20.77
N GLY A 263 -19.72 -5.01 -20.16
CA GLY A 263 -19.89 -5.62 -18.84
C GLY A 263 -19.78 -4.61 -17.69
N ARG A 264 -19.20 -5.04 -16.56
CA ARG A 264 -19.05 -4.22 -15.35
C ARG A 264 -17.61 -3.72 -15.24
N ASP A 265 -17.46 -2.42 -15.04
CA ASP A 265 -16.18 -1.77 -14.74
C ASP A 265 -16.18 -1.20 -13.33
N LEU A 266 -15.01 -1.21 -12.70
CA LEU A 266 -14.82 -0.51 -11.43
C LEU A 266 -14.37 0.92 -11.70
N VAL A 267 -14.97 1.86 -10.98
CA VAL A 267 -14.66 3.28 -11.02
C VAL A 267 -14.33 3.75 -9.62
N LEU A 268 -13.29 4.55 -9.49
CA LEU A 268 -12.98 5.23 -8.23
C LEU A 268 -13.66 6.59 -8.22
N THR A 269 -14.35 6.89 -7.12
CA THR A 269 -15.04 8.16 -6.93
C THR A 269 -14.60 8.80 -5.62
N ARG A 270 -14.53 10.13 -5.56
CA ARG A 270 -14.29 10.89 -4.34
C ARG A 270 -15.32 12.01 -4.27
N LYS A 271 -16.06 12.08 -3.17
CA LYS A 271 -17.19 13.03 -3.01
C LYS A 271 -18.17 12.97 -4.20
N GLY A 272 -18.46 11.76 -4.68
CA GLY A 272 -19.35 11.50 -5.82
C GLY A 272 -18.78 11.79 -7.21
N LYS A 273 -17.57 12.36 -7.34
CA LYS A 273 -16.91 12.62 -8.62
C LYS A 273 -15.95 11.49 -8.97
N ALA A 274 -15.95 11.03 -10.22
CA ALA A 274 -14.96 10.06 -10.68
C ALA A 274 -13.55 10.63 -10.60
N LEU A 275 -12.60 9.82 -10.11
CA LEU A 275 -11.18 10.14 -10.13
C LEU A 275 -10.66 9.87 -11.54
N ALA A 276 -10.14 10.91 -12.20
CA ALA A 276 -9.49 10.80 -13.49
C ALA A 276 -7.98 10.49 -13.30
N PRO A 277 -7.33 9.85 -14.29
CA PRO A 277 -7.91 9.32 -15.52
C PRO A 277 -8.71 8.04 -15.25
N PHE A 278 -9.95 8.00 -15.76
CA PHE A 278 -10.68 6.77 -16.04
C PHE A 278 -10.73 6.67 -17.57
N VAL A 279 -9.81 5.92 -18.17
CA VAL A 279 -9.87 5.65 -19.61
C VAL A 279 -10.75 4.44 -19.78
N GLU A 280 -11.94 4.67 -20.36
CA GLU A 280 -12.90 3.64 -20.72
C GLU A 280 -12.17 2.60 -21.61
N GLY A 281 -12.29 1.32 -21.26
CA GLY A 281 -11.52 0.26 -21.91
C GLY A 281 -11.85 0.20 -23.41
N ARG A 282 -10.95 0.75 -24.24
CA ARG A 282 -11.00 0.53 -25.69
C ARG A 282 -10.64 -0.92 -25.95
N GLN A 283 -11.50 -1.63 -26.67
CA GLN A 283 -11.21 -2.96 -27.19
C GLN A 283 -9.88 -2.93 -27.94
N VAL A 284 -9.05 -3.93 -27.68
CA VAL A 284 -7.95 -4.29 -28.57
C VAL A 284 -8.59 -5.05 -29.73
N GLU A 285 -8.92 -4.33 -30.80
CA GLU A 285 -9.13 -4.93 -32.12
C GLU A 285 -7.75 -5.15 -32.76
N GLY A 286 -7.52 -6.37 -33.26
CA GLY A 286 -6.41 -6.72 -34.15
C GLY A 286 -5.41 -7.70 -33.56
#